data_AF-A0A0Q4TXW3-F1
#
_entry.id   AF-A0A0Q4TXW3-F1
#
_cell.length_a   1.000
_cell.length_b   1.000
_cell.length_c   1.000
_cell.angle_alpha   90.00
_cell.angle_beta   90.00
_cell.angle_gamma   90.00
#
_symmetry.space_group_name_H-M   'P 1'
#
loop_
_entity.id
_entity.type
_entity.pdbx_description
1 polymer ?
#
loop_
_entity_poly.entity_id
_entity_poly.type
_entity_poly.pdbx_seq_one_letter_code
_entity_poly.pdbx_strand_id
1 'polypeptide(L)'
;MVRAALIAALLLTPATAFAQQAATSDQAQASTGQPPKRVRNVTLTGDQKCPESTAEEVVVCGRDDEPYRIPKALRDDKPIPAQNQSWVNRAATMDQVGRVAGGIPDTCSPVGTGGQSGCSILWNQQYQADRRARRAEVTPPAADGE
;
A
#
# COMPACT_ATOMS: atom_id res chain seq x y z
N MET A 1 55.00 -32.77 -36.43
CA MET A 1 54.60 -34.20 -36.37
C MET A 1 55.22 -34.77 -35.10
N VAL A 2 54.56 -35.73 -34.43
CA VAL A 2 54.92 -36.29 -33.09
C VAL A 2 54.42 -35.50 -31.86
N ARG A 3 53.10 -35.32 -31.71
CA ARG A 3 52.41 -35.21 -30.41
C ARG A 3 50.98 -35.80 -30.41
N ALA A 4 50.69 -36.67 -31.38
CA ALA A 4 49.47 -37.45 -31.45
C ALA A 4 49.80 -38.89 -31.02
N ALA A 5 49.95 -39.13 -29.72
CA ALA A 5 49.99 -40.49 -29.11
C ALA A 5 50.22 -40.41 -27.59
N LEU A 6 49.21 -39.96 -26.85
CA LEU A 6 48.99 -40.38 -25.46
C LEU A 6 47.48 -40.65 -25.37
N ILE A 7 47.03 -41.79 -25.90
CA ILE A 7 46.71 -42.98 -25.09
C ILE A 7 45.67 -42.56 -24.03
N ALA A 8 44.37 -42.54 -24.33
CA ALA A 8 43.53 -43.72 -24.62
C ALA A 8 43.78 -44.87 -23.61
N ALA A 9 43.56 -44.60 -22.33
CA ALA A 9 43.25 -45.62 -21.32
C ALA A 9 42.68 -44.95 -20.06
N LEU A 10 41.36 -44.71 -20.01
CA LEU A 10 40.56 -44.81 -18.79
C LEU A 10 39.07 -44.70 -19.15
N LEU A 11 38.57 -45.68 -19.89
CA LEU A 11 37.16 -46.05 -19.89
C LEU A 11 36.99 -47.15 -18.83
N LEU A 12 36.29 -46.88 -17.72
CA LEU A 12 35.25 -47.75 -17.12
C LEU A 12 34.78 -47.24 -15.72
N THR A 13 33.66 -46.49 -15.71
CA THR A 13 32.49 -46.65 -14.80
C THR A 13 32.64 -46.41 -13.26
N PRO A 14 31.56 -46.34 -12.44
CA PRO A 14 30.88 -45.10 -12.01
C PRO A 14 30.76 -44.97 -10.46
N ALA A 15 30.46 -43.77 -9.94
CA ALA A 15 29.93 -43.65 -8.57
C ALA A 15 29.03 -42.43 -8.42
N THR A 16 27.75 -42.74 -8.26
CA THR A 16 26.65 -41.89 -7.83
C THR A 16 26.92 -41.22 -6.49
N ALA A 17 26.68 -39.91 -6.41
CA ALA A 17 26.25 -39.25 -5.17
C ALA A 17 25.50 -37.96 -5.51
N PHE A 18 24.21 -38.11 -5.80
CA PHE A 18 23.26 -37.02 -5.64
C PHE A 18 23.14 -36.75 -4.13
N ALA A 19 23.78 -35.70 -3.65
CA ALA A 19 23.39 -35.10 -2.38
C ALA A 19 22.12 -34.28 -2.65
N GLN A 20 20.96 -34.89 -2.41
CA GLN A 20 19.69 -34.19 -2.31
C GLN A 20 19.72 -33.30 -1.07
N GLN A 21 20.11 -32.04 -1.24
CA GLN A 21 19.68 -30.99 -0.32
C GLN A 21 18.18 -30.83 -0.51
N ALA A 22 17.42 -31.17 0.52
CA ALA A 22 15.98 -31.01 0.57
C ALA A 22 15.60 -29.56 0.22
N ALA A 23 15.07 -29.37 -0.99
CA ALA A 23 14.43 -28.14 -1.39
C ALA A 23 13.17 -27.99 -0.54
N THR A 24 13.18 -27.00 0.32
CA THR A 24 11.99 -26.39 0.90
C THR A 24 11.01 -26.07 -0.23
N SER A 25 9.77 -26.51 -0.07
CA SER A 25 8.67 -26.51 -1.04
C SER A 25 8.25 -25.14 -1.58
N ASP A 26 8.86 -24.04 -1.12
CA ASP A 26 8.58 -22.68 -1.61
C ASP A 26 9.13 -22.39 -3.02
N GLN A 27 10.04 -23.22 -3.54
CA GLN A 27 10.72 -22.95 -4.82
C GLN A 27 10.17 -23.71 -6.03
N ALA A 28 9.10 -24.52 -5.88
CA ALA A 28 8.58 -25.32 -6.98
C ALA A 28 7.92 -24.49 -8.11
N GLN A 29 7.51 -23.25 -7.81
CA GLN A 29 6.79 -22.42 -8.78
C GLN A 29 7.69 -21.43 -9.53
N ALA A 30 8.88 -21.13 -9.01
CA ALA A 30 9.87 -20.30 -9.69
C ALA A 30 10.68 -21.06 -10.75
N SER A 31 10.65 -22.40 -10.74
CA SER A 31 11.52 -23.25 -11.57
C SER A 31 10.97 -23.57 -12.97
N THR A 32 9.70 -23.29 -13.27
CA THR A 32 9.08 -23.68 -14.56
C THR A 32 9.11 -22.59 -15.63
N GLY A 33 9.48 -21.35 -15.28
CA GLY A 33 9.58 -20.22 -16.22
C GLY A 33 8.28 -19.84 -16.94
N GLN A 34 7.16 -20.49 -16.61
CA GLN A 34 5.87 -20.29 -17.26
C GLN A 34 4.97 -19.45 -16.33
N PRO A 35 4.33 -18.37 -16.82
CA PRO A 35 3.42 -17.59 -16.01
C PRO A 35 2.24 -18.46 -15.55
N PRO A 36 1.79 -18.33 -14.29
CA PRO A 36 0.70 -19.12 -13.77
C PRO A 36 -0.58 -18.86 -14.55
N LYS A 37 -1.36 -19.92 -14.80
CA LYS A 37 -2.61 -19.84 -15.56
C LYS A 37 -3.74 -19.18 -14.76
N ARG A 38 -3.69 -19.27 -13.42
CA ARG A 38 -4.71 -18.70 -12.52
C ARG A 38 -4.12 -18.29 -11.17
N VAL A 39 -4.62 -17.17 -10.62
CA VAL A 39 -4.30 -16.69 -9.26
C VAL A 39 -5.59 -16.67 -8.44
N ARG A 40 -5.56 -17.26 -7.24
CA ARG A 40 -6.68 -17.28 -6.30
C ARG A 40 -6.25 -16.66 -4.97
N ASN A 41 -6.91 -15.56 -4.61
CA ASN A 41 -6.72 -14.90 -3.31
C ASN A 41 -7.69 -15.51 -2.30
N VAL A 42 -7.18 -15.99 -1.17
CA VAL A 42 -7.97 -16.63 -0.10
C VAL A 42 -7.77 -15.85 1.20
N THR A 43 -8.86 -15.35 1.78
CA THR A 43 -8.84 -14.75 3.11
C THR A 43 -9.05 -15.83 4.17
N LEU A 44 -8.06 -16.06 5.01
CA LEU A 44 -8.10 -17.04 6.09
C LEU A 44 -8.71 -16.42 7.35
N THR A 45 -9.62 -17.15 8.00
CA THR A 45 -10.22 -16.77 9.29
C THR A 45 -9.71 -17.70 10.38
N GLY A 46 -9.30 -17.13 11.53
CA GLY A 46 -8.75 -17.92 12.64
C GLY A 46 -7.53 -18.74 12.21
N ASP A 47 -7.42 -19.99 12.66
CA ASP A 47 -6.24 -20.84 12.43
C ASP A 47 -6.33 -21.78 11.22
N GLN A 48 -7.13 -21.41 10.22
CA GLN A 48 -7.21 -22.21 9.00
C GLN A 48 -5.87 -22.24 8.24
N LYS A 49 -5.50 -23.43 7.75
CA LYS A 49 -4.30 -23.65 6.95
C LYS A 49 -4.56 -23.20 5.50
N CYS A 50 -3.56 -22.53 4.90
CA CYS A 50 -3.61 -22.17 3.49
C CYS A 50 -3.65 -23.43 2.60
N PRO A 51 -4.57 -23.52 1.62
CA PRO A 51 -4.57 -24.62 0.65
C PRO A 51 -3.28 -24.61 -0.19
N GLU A 52 -2.78 -25.80 -0.52
CA GLU A 52 -1.57 -25.95 -1.35
C GLU A 52 -1.78 -25.40 -2.76
N SER A 53 -0.77 -24.70 -3.30
CA SER A 53 -0.74 -24.26 -4.69
C SER A 53 -0.42 -25.42 -5.63
N THR A 54 -0.95 -25.39 -6.86
CA THR A 54 -0.65 -26.38 -7.90
C THR A 54 0.18 -25.74 -9.02
N ALA A 55 0.74 -26.55 -9.93
CA ALA A 55 1.47 -26.04 -11.09
C ALA A 55 0.62 -25.16 -12.03
N GLU A 56 -0.71 -25.16 -11.87
CA GLU A 56 -1.67 -24.44 -12.71
C GLU A 56 -2.31 -23.25 -12.00
N GLU A 57 -2.28 -23.22 -10.66
CA GLU A 57 -2.93 -22.21 -9.83
C GLU A 57 -2.05 -21.78 -8.64
N VAL A 58 -1.81 -20.47 -8.55
CA VAL A 58 -1.17 -19.85 -7.37
C VAL A 58 -2.24 -19.46 -6.37
N VAL A 59 -2.09 -19.94 -5.13
CA VAL A 59 -2.97 -19.55 -4.01
C VAL A 59 -2.23 -18.52 -3.17
N VAL A 60 -2.75 -17.30 -3.12
CA VAL A 60 -2.23 -16.23 -2.26
C VAL A 60 -3.14 -16.11 -1.04
N CYS A 61 -2.63 -16.48 0.12
CA CYS A 61 -3.38 -16.43 1.38
C CYS A 61 -3.08 -15.14 2.15
N GLY A 62 -4.14 -14.42 2.54
CA GLY A 62 -4.07 -13.30 3.48
C GLY A 62 -4.83 -13.66 4.76
N ARG A 63 -4.28 -13.31 5.92
CA ARG A 63 -4.99 -13.45 7.20
C ARG A 63 -5.57 -12.09 7.60
N ASP A 64 -6.82 -12.11 8.03
CA ASP A 64 -7.52 -10.93 8.55
C ASP A 64 -8.02 -11.26 9.96
N ASP A 65 -7.38 -10.65 10.96
CA ASP A 65 -7.71 -10.77 12.39
C ASP A 65 -8.88 -9.86 12.78
N GLU A 66 -9.12 -8.79 12.03
CA GLU A 66 -10.18 -7.81 12.24
C GLU A 66 -11.07 -7.67 10.99
N PRO A 67 -11.89 -8.69 10.62
CA PRO A 67 -12.60 -8.72 9.33
C PRO A 67 -13.61 -7.58 9.12
N TYR A 68 -14.02 -6.90 10.20
CA TYR A 68 -14.94 -5.76 10.14
C TYR A 68 -14.22 -4.40 10.18
N ARG A 69 -12.89 -4.40 10.29
CA ARG A 69 -12.09 -3.17 10.32
C ARG A 69 -11.32 -3.03 9.01
N ILE A 70 -11.11 -1.79 8.58
CA ILE A 70 -10.24 -1.47 7.45
C ILE A 70 -8.81 -1.97 7.77
N PRO A 71 -8.18 -2.78 6.90
CA PRO A 71 -6.81 -3.26 7.10
C PRO A 71 -5.81 -2.12 7.31
N LYS A 72 -4.79 -2.30 8.16
CA LYS A 72 -3.81 -1.24 8.49
C LYS A 72 -3.21 -0.57 7.25
N ALA A 73 -2.88 -1.35 6.22
CA ALA A 73 -2.32 -0.84 4.97
C ALA A 73 -3.27 0.06 4.16
N LEU A 74 -4.58 -0.01 4.40
CA LEU A 74 -5.61 0.80 3.74
C LEU A 74 -6.15 1.93 4.64
N ARG A 75 -5.60 2.10 5.85
CA ARG A 75 -6.02 3.19 6.76
C ARG A 75 -5.45 4.55 6.37
N ASP A 76 -4.31 4.56 5.68
CA ASP A 76 -3.52 5.77 5.38
C ASP A 76 -3.78 6.36 3.98
N ASP A 77 -5.02 6.28 3.50
CA ASP A 77 -5.43 6.95 2.26
C ASP A 77 -5.42 8.48 2.47
N LYS A 78 -4.23 9.06 2.34
CA LYS A 78 -4.00 10.51 2.25
C LYS A 78 -4.77 11.08 1.05
N PRO A 79 -4.97 12.40 1.07
CA PRO A 79 -6.21 13.04 1.49
C PRO A 79 -7.46 12.36 0.92
N ILE A 80 -8.48 12.16 1.77
CA ILE A 80 -9.78 11.60 1.36
C ILE A 80 -10.32 12.42 0.19
N PRO A 81 -10.60 11.80 -0.96
CA PRO A 81 -11.01 12.52 -2.15
C PRO A 81 -12.34 13.21 -1.88
N ALA A 82 -12.58 14.35 -2.55
CA ALA A 82 -13.68 15.24 -2.21
C ALA A 82 -15.02 14.48 -2.10
N GLN A 83 -15.34 13.57 -3.02
CA GLN A 83 -16.55 12.74 -3.00
C GLN A 83 -16.73 11.89 -1.73
N ASN A 84 -15.65 11.42 -1.11
CA ASN A 84 -15.68 10.54 0.05
C ASN A 84 -15.57 11.29 1.40
N GLN A 85 -15.52 12.63 1.37
CA GLN A 85 -15.50 13.43 2.59
C GLN A 85 -16.78 13.27 3.40
N SER A 86 -16.63 13.10 4.71
CA SER A 86 -17.76 13.02 5.65
C SER A 86 -18.64 14.27 5.54
N TRP A 87 -19.94 14.11 5.80
CA TRP A 87 -20.87 15.23 5.76
C TRP A 87 -20.46 16.37 6.71
N VAL A 88 -19.90 16.04 7.88
CA VAL A 88 -19.43 17.02 8.87
C VAL A 88 -18.32 17.92 8.29
N ASN A 89 -17.33 17.34 7.59
CA ASN A 89 -16.26 18.11 6.95
C ASN A 89 -16.80 19.00 5.81
N ARG A 90 -17.77 18.48 5.06
CA ARG A 90 -18.44 19.24 4.00
C ARG A 90 -19.25 20.41 4.56
N ALA A 91 -20.04 20.17 5.62
CA ALA A 91 -20.89 21.18 6.23
C ALA A 91 -20.08 22.38 6.71
N ALA A 92 -18.91 22.15 7.34
CA ALA A 92 -18.00 23.23 7.74
C ALA A 92 -17.52 24.07 6.55
N THR A 93 -17.21 23.42 5.41
CA THR A 93 -16.80 24.13 4.19
C THR A 93 -17.97 24.92 3.60
N MET A 94 -19.17 24.33 3.55
CA MET A 94 -20.37 24.98 3.03
C MET A 94 -20.77 26.20 3.87
N ASP A 95 -20.69 26.09 5.19
CA ASP A 95 -20.93 27.22 6.10
C ASP A 95 -19.94 28.36 5.82
N GLN A 96 -18.65 28.07 5.76
CA GLN A 96 -17.63 29.07 5.45
C GLN A 96 -17.88 29.76 4.10
N VAL A 97 -18.21 29.00 3.05
CA VAL A 97 -18.56 29.56 1.73
C VAL A 97 -19.80 30.46 1.83
N GLY A 98 -20.84 30.03 2.56
CA GLY A 98 -22.05 30.81 2.78
C GLY A 98 -21.77 32.13 3.51
N ARG A 99 -20.94 32.10 4.56
CA ARG A 99 -20.54 33.30 5.31
C ARG A 99 -19.81 34.31 4.44
N VAL A 100 -18.85 33.84 3.63
CA VAL A 100 -18.10 34.67 2.67
C VAL A 100 -19.03 35.25 1.61
N ALA A 101 -19.90 34.43 1.02
CA ALA A 101 -20.88 34.88 0.03
C ALA A 101 -21.89 35.89 0.61
N GLY A 102 -22.26 35.72 1.89
CA GLY A 102 -23.16 36.62 2.60
C GLY A 102 -22.53 37.94 3.04
N GLY A 103 -21.21 38.12 2.89
CA GLY A 103 -20.54 39.37 3.22
C GLY A 103 -20.54 39.70 4.72
N ILE A 104 -20.62 38.68 5.56
CA ILE A 104 -20.64 38.82 7.02
C ILE A 104 -19.28 39.35 7.49
N PRO A 105 -19.22 40.17 8.57
CA PRO A 105 -17.96 40.56 9.18
C PRO A 105 -16.99 39.37 9.38
N ASP A 106 -15.71 39.66 9.18
CA ASP A 106 -14.60 38.70 9.33
C ASP A 106 -14.57 37.55 8.31
N THR A 107 -14.99 37.80 7.06
CA THR A 107 -15.02 36.75 6.00
C THR A 107 -14.15 37.01 4.77
N CYS A 108 -13.40 38.10 4.71
CA CYS A 108 -12.61 38.51 3.53
C CYS A 108 -13.44 38.51 2.22
N SER A 109 -14.64 39.07 2.29
CA SER A 109 -15.57 39.17 1.16
C SER A 109 -15.59 40.59 0.58
N PRO A 110 -15.70 40.74 -0.75
CA PRO A 110 -15.91 42.06 -1.38
C PRO A 110 -17.36 42.56 -1.27
N VAL A 111 -18.30 41.70 -0.83
CA VAL A 111 -19.71 42.05 -0.65
C VAL A 111 -20.04 42.21 0.84
N GLY A 112 -21.06 43.02 1.16
CA GLY A 112 -21.56 43.22 2.53
C GLY A 112 -20.78 44.24 3.38
N THR A 113 -21.40 44.74 4.45
CA THR A 113 -20.76 45.70 5.37
C THR A 113 -19.89 44.96 6.38
N GLY A 114 -18.57 45.11 6.24
CA GLY A 114 -17.60 44.49 7.14
C GLY A 114 -17.03 43.17 6.62
N GLY A 115 -17.50 42.65 5.48
CA GLY A 115 -16.93 41.45 4.86
C GLY A 115 -15.42 41.53 4.63
N GLN A 116 -14.91 42.73 4.30
CA GLN A 116 -13.50 42.98 4.03
C GLN A 116 -12.58 42.92 5.27
N SER A 117 -13.14 42.96 6.50
CA SER A 117 -12.33 42.99 7.73
C SER A 117 -11.51 41.71 7.97
N GLY A 118 -11.95 40.59 7.39
CA GLY A 118 -11.42 39.26 7.70
C GLY A 118 -10.18 38.80 6.92
N CYS A 119 -9.63 39.60 6.00
CA CYS A 119 -8.57 39.12 5.11
C CYS A 119 -7.27 38.75 5.82
N SER A 120 -6.88 39.49 6.86
CA SER A 120 -5.70 39.15 7.67
C SER A 120 -5.89 37.83 8.43
N ILE A 121 -7.10 37.58 8.95
CA ILE A 121 -7.45 36.34 9.64
C ILE A 121 -7.38 35.15 8.66
N LEU A 122 -7.95 35.30 7.47
CA LEU A 122 -7.91 34.27 6.42
C LEU A 122 -6.47 33.91 6.06
N TRP A 123 -5.60 34.89 5.82
CA TRP A 123 -4.19 34.64 5.51
C TRP A 123 -3.47 33.92 6.64
N ASN A 124 -3.70 34.31 7.89
CA ASN A 124 -3.12 33.63 9.04
C ASN A 124 -3.58 32.18 9.14
N GLN A 125 -4.87 31.91 8.91
CA GLN A 125 -5.42 30.54 8.91
C GLN A 125 -4.82 29.69 7.80
N GLN A 126 -4.70 30.22 6.58
CA GLN A 126 -4.09 29.56 5.43
C GLN A 126 -2.62 29.22 5.72
N TYR A 127 -1.85 30.18 6.24
CA TYR A 127 -0.46 29.96 6.63
C TYR A 127 -0.32 28.82 7.66
N GLN A 128 -1.18 28.79 8.67
CA GLN A 128 -1.15 27.71 9.67
C GLN A 128 -1.62 26.36 9.10
N ALA A 129 -2.56 26.35 8.16
CA ALA A 129 -2.96 25.13 7.45
C ALA A 129 -1.80 24.57 6.63
N ASP A 130 -1.09 25.40 5.87
CA ASP A 130 0.08 24.99 5.08
C ASP A 130 1.20 24.45 5.97
N ARG A 131 1.45 25.07 7.13
CA ARG A 131 2.43 24.56 8.09
C ARG A 131 2.05 23.19 8.66
N ARG A 132 0.77 22.98 8.97
CA ARG A 132 0.27 21.68 9.44
C ARG A 132 0.40 20.61 8.35
N ALA A 133 0.08 20.94 7.10
CA ALA A 133 0.25 20.04 5.96
C ALA A 133 1.71 19.62 5.79
N ARG A 134 2.65 20.59 5.76
CA ARG A 134 4.10 20.32 5.68
C ARG A 134 4.60 19.48 6.86
N ARG A 135 4.12 19.73 8.08
CA ARG A 135 4.49 18.92 9.25
C ARG A 135 3.96 17.48 9.14
N ALA A 136 2.73 17.29 8.66
CA ALA A 136 2.12 15.98 8.47
C ALA A 136 2.72 15.17 7.31
N GLU A 137 3.37 15.83 6.35
CA GLU A 137 4.20 15.19 5.33
C GLU A 137 5.53 14.68 5.93
N VAL A 138 6.16 15.46 6.81
CA VAL A 138 7.46 15.14 7.41
C VAL A 138 7.36 14.12 8.55
N THR A 139 6.30 14.17 9.35
CA THR A 139 6.05 13.23 10.43
C THR A 139 4.99 12.23 9.97
N PRO A 140 5.35 11.01 9.55
CA PRO A 140 4.36 9.96 9.37
C PRO A 140 3.60 9.77 10.68
N PRO A 141 2.28 9.47 10.63
CA PRO A 141 1.53 9.16 11.85
C PRO A 141 2.29 8.09 12.63
N ALA A 142 2.34 8.23 13.96
CA ALA A 142 2.94 7.20 14.80
C ALA A 142 2.34 5.86 14.40
N ALA A 143 3.19 4.85 14.20
CA ALA A 143 2.70 3.50 13.96
C ALA A 143 1.99 3.06 15.24
N ASP A 144 0.66 3.18 15.27
CA ASP A 144 -0.17 2.71 16.37
C ASP A 144 -0.04 1.18 16.42
N GLY A 145 0.87 0.75 17.29
CA GLY A 145 1.32 -0.61 17.44
C GLY A 145 1.60 -0.91 18.90
N GLU A 146 0.52 -1.01 19.67
CA GLU A 146 0.28 -2.02 20.71
C GLU A 146 -1.21 -2.37 20.70
#